data_AF-A0A3B5K2X7-F1
#
_entry.id   AF-A0A3B5K2X7-F1
#
_cell.length_a   1.000
_cell.length_b   1.000
_cell.length_c   1.000
_cell.angle_alpha   90.00
_cell.angle_beta   90.00
_cell.angle_gamma   90.00
#
_symmetry.space_group_name_H-M   'P 1'
#
loop_
_entity.id
_entity.type
_entity.pdbx_description
1 polymer ?
#
loop_
_entity_poly.entity_id
_entity_poly.type
_entity_poly.pdbx_seq_one_letter_code
_entity_poly.pdbx_strand_id
1 'polypeptide(L)'
;MIYAINKYIVCFCWSLPMMMSITHRVIGVGLTLILPGNYPNYLDSIHSLSIGPFLIGMAKFCIVFPTSYHTYNGIQHLWWDIGKGFQIPEVYCTGYIVIGLSIVTSAALMFVCVCLSL
;
A
#
# COMPACT_ATOMS: atom_id res chain seq x y z
N MET A 1 9.79 32.35 27.00
CA MET A 1 9.89 30.90 27.23
C MET A 1 9.30 30.19 26.03
N ILE A 2 10.11 30.05 24.97
CA ILE A 2 9.71 29.38 23.72
C ILE A 2 9.82 27.88 24.00
N TYR A 3 8.70 27.17 23.91
CA TYR A 3 8.65 25.71 24.09
C TYR A 3 9.65 25.06 23.13
N ALA A 4 10.68 24.41 23.68
CA ALA A 4 11.55 23.53 22.92
C ALA A 4 10.71 22.35 22.43
N ILE A 5 10.36 22.35 21.14
CA ILE A 5 9.73 21.22 20.48
C ILE A 5 10.78 20.11 20.43
N ASN A 6 10.73 19.19 21.39
CA ASN A 6 11.56 18.00 21.39
C ASN A 6 11.19 17.17 20.14
N LYS A 7 12.17 16.89 19.27
CA LYS A 7 11.93 16.20 17.98
C LYS A 7 11.76 14.69 18.22
N TYR A 8 10.60 14.29 18.74
CA TYR A 8 10.32 12.88 19.08
C TYR A 8 10.45 11.91 17.91
N ILE A 9 10.16 12.31 16.66
CA ILE A 9 10.23 11.43 15.47
C ILE A 9 11.66 11.01 15.11
N VAL A 10 12.66 11.85 15.35
CA VAL A 10 14.07 11.55 14.99
C VAL A 10 14.72 10.67 16.06
N CYS A 11 14.24 10.74 17.30
CA CYS A 11 14.77 9.99 18.44
C CYS A 11 13.99 8.70 18.73
N PHE A 12 12.98 8.36 17.91
CA PHE A 12 12.14 7.18 18.13
C PHE A 12 12.74 5.92 17.48
N CYS A 13 12.65 4.77 18.15
CA CYS A 13 13.05 3.48 17.61
C CYS A 13 11.98 2.96 16.64
N TRP A 14 12.25 2.99 15.34
CA TRP A 14 11.32 2.55 14.31
C TRP A 14 11.00 1.05 14.45
N SER A 15 9.78 0.75 14.89
CA SER A 15 9.27 -0.61 14.98
C SER A 15 8.47 -0.98 13.72
N LEU A 16 8.43 -2.28 13.39
CA LEU A 16 7.64 -2.80 12.27
C LEU A 16 6.17 -2.31 12.30
N PRO A 17 5.45 -2.38 13.44
CA PRO A 17 4.03 -1.97 13.48
C PRO A 17 3.85 -0.46 13.24
N MET A 18 4.81 0.37 13.66
CA MET A 18 4.79 1.80 13.41
C MET A 18 4.96 2.11 11.91
N MET A 19 5.96 1.51 11.27
CA MET A 19 6.19 1.65 9.83
C MET A 19 4.98 1.19 9.04
N MET A 20 4.36 0.09 9.46
CA MET A 20 3.15 -0.43 8.83
C MET A 20 1.96 0.51 8.95
N SER A 21 1.77 1.15 10.11
CA SER A 21 0.69 2.12 10.33
C SER A 21 0.86 3.38 9.46
N ILE A 22 2.08 3.94 9.39
CA ILE A 22 2.35 5.14 8.59
C ILE A 22 2.11 4.84 7.10
N THR A 23 2.66 3.73 6.61
CA THR A 23 2.47 3.32 5.21
C THR A 23 1.01 3.07 4.88
N HIS A 24 0.24 2.43 5.76
CA HIS A 24 -1.20 2.22 5.56
C HIS A 24 -1.96 3.55 5.39
N ARG A 25 -1.64 4.57 6.20
CA ARG A 25 -2.24 5.92 6.10
C ARG A 25 -1.84 6.64 4.81
N VAL A 26 -0.54 6.67 4.49
CA VAL A 26 -0.03 7.34 3.28
C VAL A 26 -0.66 6.73 2.03
N ILE A 27 -0.73 5.39 1.97
CA ILE A 27 -1.35 4.68 0.85
C ILE A 27 -2.85 4.96 0.80
N GLY A 28 -3.55 4.94 1.93
CA GLY A 28 -4.98 5.26 1.97
C GLY A 28 -5.29 6.65 1.41
N VAL A 29 -4.51 7.66 1.81
CA VAL A 29 -4.63 9.03 1.26
C VAL A 29 -4.26 9.07 -0.23
N GLY A 30 -3.21 8.38 -0.64
CA GLY A 30 -2.82 8.32 -2.05
C GLY A 30 -3.92 7.72 -2.93
N LEU A 31 -4.52 6.61 -2.50
CA LEU A 31 -5.59 5.94 -3.23
C LEU A 31 -6.84 6.82 -3.35
N THR A 32 -7.26 7.51 -2.29
CA THR A 32 -8.43 8.38 -2.36
C THR A 32 -8.23 9.59 -3.27
N LEU A 33 -7.01 10.10 -3.40
CA LEU A 33 -6.69 11.23 -4.28
C LEU A 33 -6.56 10.84 -5.76
N ILE A 34 -6.27 9.58 -6.07
CA ILE A 34 -6.12 9.08 -7.46
C ILE A 34 -7.48 8.72 -8.08
N LEU A 35 -8.49 8.37 -7.27
CA LEU A 35 -9.79 7.88 -7.72
C LEU A 35 -10.85 8.91 -8.20
N PRO A 36 -10.76 10.24 -7.98
CA PRO A 36 -11.87 11.15 -8.32
C PRO A 36 -11.94 11.54 -9.80
N GLY A 37 -11.01 11.12 -10.65
CA GLY A 37 -11.03 11.46 -12.08
C GLY A 37 -11.84 10.50 -12.93
N ASN A 38 -12.23 10.97 -14.12
CA ASN A 38 -12.99 10.17 -15.08
C ASN A 38 -12.07 9.21 -15.85
N TYR A 39 -12.38 7.91 -15.83
CA TYR A 39 -11.62 6.83 -16.50
C TYR A 39 -11.19 7.14 -17.96
N PRO A 40 -12.07 7.61 -18.88
CA PRO A 40 -11.69 7.93 -20.25
C PRO A 40 -10.58 8.97 -20.37
N ASN A 41 -10.59 10.02 -19.53
CA ASN A 41 -9.57 11.07 -19.58
C ASN A 41 -8.17 10.52 -19.23
N TYR A 42 -8.10 9.53 -18.34
CA TYR A 42 -6.84 8.88 -17.98
C TYR A 42 -6.35 7.97 -19.10
N LEU A 43 -7.25 7.21 -19.75
CA LEU A 43 -6.88 6.36 -20.87
C LEU A 43 -6.30 7.17 -22.03
N ASP A 44 -6.97 8.26 -22.43
CA ASP A 44 -6.51 9.10 -23.54
C ASP A 44 -5.14 9.73 -23.25
N SER A 45 -4.90 10.11 -22.00
CA SER A 45 -3.60 10.62 -21.54
C SER A 45 -2.50 9.57 -21.56
N ILE A 46 -2.81 8.31 -21.21
CA ILE A 46 -1.84 7.19 -21.24
C ILE A 46 -1.55 6.77 -22.69
N HIS A 47 -2.58 6.72 -23.54
CA HIS A 47 -2.46 6.35 -24.95
C HIS A 47 -1.64 7.38 -25.74
N SER A 48 -1.84 8.68 -25.49
CA SER A 48 -1.07 9.74 -26.15
C SER A 48 0.40 9.74 -25.78
N LEU A 49 0.77 9.19 -24.62
CA LEU A 49 2.15 9.10 -24.16
C LEU A 49 2.96 7.95 -24.82
N SER A 50 2.31 7.03 -25.55
CA SER A 50 2.96 5.92 -26.29
C SER A 50 4.02 5.17 -25.47
N ILE A 51 3.75 4.93 -24.19
CA ILE A 51 4.68 4.29 -23.26
C ILE A 51 4.80 2.80 -23.59
N GLY A 52 6.04 2.27 -23.59
CA GLY A 52 6.29 0.85 -23.83
C GLY A 52 5.61 -0.08 -22.80
N PRO A 53 5.34 -1.35 -23.16
CA PRO A 53 4.58 -2.29 -22.34
C PRO A 53 5.21 -2.54 -20.95
N PHE A 54 6.54 -2.47 -20.87
CA PHE A 54 7.27 -2.62 -19.61
C PHE A 54 6.93 -1.52 -18.59
N LEU A 55 6.94 -0.26 -19.02
CA LEU A 55 6.65 0.89 -18.16
C LEU A 55 5.17 0.92 -17.75
N ILE A 56 4.26 0.51 -18.63
CA ILE A 56 2.84 0.32 -18.30
C ILE A 56 2.69 -0.77 -17.23
N GLY A 57 3.43 -1.88 -17.37
CA GLY A 57 3.46 -2.95 -16.36
C GLY A 57 3.93 -2.46 -14.99
N MET A 58 5.00 -1.65 -14.95
CA MET A 58 5.48 -1.05 -13.70
C MET A 58 4.45 -0.11 -13.08
N ALA A 59 3.79 0.73 -13.88
CA ALA A 59 2.75 1.63 -13.40
C ALA A 59 1.56 0.86 -12.80
N LYS A 60 1.13 -0.24 -13.44
CA LYS A 60 0.12 -1.15 -12.89
C LYS A 60 0.55 -1.74 -11.56
N PHE A 61 1.79 -2.23 -11.45
CA PHE A 61 2.32 -2.77 -10.19
C PHE A 61 2.33 -1.72 -9.06
N CYS A 62 2.73 -0.48 -9.37
CA CYS A 62 2.72 0.63 -8.42
C CYS A 62 1.33 0.98 -7.86
N ILE A 63 0.25 0.59 -8.53
CA ILE A 63 -1.12 0.75 -8.03
C ILE A 63 -1.58 -0.51 -7.30
N VAL A 64 -1.32 -1.69 -7.87
CA VAL A 64 -1.80 -2.97 -7.35
C VAL A 64 -1.15 -3.33 -6.02
N PHE A 65 0.16 -3.10 -5.86
CA PHE A 65 0.88 -3.47 -4.64
C PHE A 65 0.41 -2.64 -3.42
N PRO A 66 0.37 -1.29 -3.48
CA PRO A 66 -0.16 -0.49 -2.37
C PRO A 66 -1.63 -0.80 -2.07
N THR A 67 -2.45 -1.05 -3.09
CA THR A 67 -3.86 -1.42 -2.89
C THR A 67 -3.97 -2.73 -2.11
N SER A 68 -3.25 -3.78 -2.54
CA SER A 68 -3.23 -5.07 -1.85
C SER A 68 -2.78 -4.92 -0.39
N TYR A 69 -1.69 -4.17 -0.18
CA TYR A 69 -1.17 -3.87 1.15
C TYR A 69 -2.18 -3.13 2.04
N HIS A 70 -2.81 -2.08 1.52
CA HIS A 70 -3.79 -1.30 2.26
C HIS A 70 -4.98 -2.18 2.67
N THR A 71 -5.46 -3.06 1.79
CA THR A 71 -6.54 -4.00 2.10
C THR A 71 -6.16 -4.99 3.19
N TYR A 72 -5.03 -5.69 3.07
CA TYR A 72 -4.62 -6.69 4.07
C TYR A 72 -4.29 -6.08 5.42
N ASN A 73 -3.63 -4.92 5.43
CA ASN A 73 -3.36 -4.18 6.65
C ASN A 73 -4.65 -3.63 7.28
N GLY A 74 -5.62 -3.20 6.46
CA GLY A 74 -6.97 -2.85 6.91
C GLY A 74 -7.69 -4.02 7.59
N ILE A 75 -7.59 -5.24 7.04
CA ILE A 75 -8.13 -6.46 7.68
C ILE A 75 -7.45 -6.72 9.03
N GLN A 76 -6.13 -6.55 9.11
CA GLN A 76 -5.39 -6.67 10.38
C GLN A 76 -5.90 -5.67 11.43
N HIS A 77 -6.14 -4.41 11.02
CA HIS A 77 -6.74 -3.39 11.89
C HIS A 77 -8.15 -3.76 12.36
N LEU A 78 -9.02 -4.24 11.46
CA LEU A 78 -10.36 -4.72 11.82
C LEU A 78 -10.30 -5.92 12.78
N TRP A 79 -9.30 -6.79 12.62
CA TRP A 79 -9.06 -7.91 13.53
C TRP A 79 -8.65 -7.44 14.93
N TRP A 80 -7.91 -6.35 15.02
CA TRP A 80 -7.59 -5.70 16.29
C TRP A 80 -8.82 -5.02 16.93
N ASP A 81 -9.70 -4.43 16.13
CA ASP A 81 -10.93 -3.77 16.60
C ASP A 81 -11.92 -4.75 17.26
N ILE A 82 -11.92 -6.02 16.83
CA ILE A 82 -12.69 -7.10 17.49
C ILE A 82 -11.95 -7.72 18.70
N GLY A 83 -10.82 -7.13 19.12
CA GLY A 83 -10.06 -7.55 20.29
C GLY A 83 -9.25 -8.84 20.09
N LYS A 84 -8.74 -9.11 18.88
CA LYS A 84 -7.91 -10.29 18.59
C LYS A 84 -6.58 -9.90 17.95
N GLY A 85 -5.52 -10.67 18.16
CA GLY A 85 -4.28 -10.53 17.38
C GLY A 85 -3.44 -9.27 17.65
N PHE A 86 -3.66 -8.59 18.78
CA PHE A 86 -2.99 -7.33 19.15
C PHE A 86 -1.85 -7.53 20.17
N GLN A 87 -1.54 -8.77 20.56
CA GLN A 87 -0.34 -9.02 21.38
C GLN A 87 0.92 -8.78 20.55
N ILE A 88 1.99 -8.28 21.17
CA ILE A 88 3.26 -7.97 20.47
C ILE A 88 3.73 -9.10 19.53
N PRO A 89 3.87 -10.37 19.95
CA PRO A 89 4.31 -11.42 19.02
C PRO A 89 3.35 -11.62 17.83
N GLU A 90 2.03 -11.50 18.07
CA GLU A 90 1.01 -11.65 17.04
C GLU A 90 1.05 -10.49 16.05
N VAL A 91 1.26 -9.26 16.51
CA VAL A 91 1.36 -8.06 15.67
C VAL A 91 2.54 -8.15 14.72
N TYR A 92 3.70 -8.65 15.18
CA TYR A 92 4.86 -8.86 14.30
C TYR A 92 4.60 -10.01 13.30
N CYS A 93 4.06 -11.14 13.77
CA CYS A 93 3.74 -12.29 12.92
C CYS A 93 2.75 -11.91 11.81
N THR A 94 1.61 -11.33 12.18
CA THR A 94 0.58 -10.85 11.25
C THR A 94 1.12 -9.73 10.36
N GLY A 95 2.05 -8.91 10.85
CA GLY A 95 2.71 -7.88 10.06
C GLY A 95 3.51 -8.43 8.88
N TYR A 96 4.33 -9.46 9.12
CA TYR A 96 5.06 -10.14 8.05
C TYR A 96 4.13 -10.88 7.08
N ILE A 97 3.03 -11.47 7.59
CA ILE A 97 2.01 -12.12 6.76
C ILE A 97 1.36 -11.11 5.81
N VAL A 98 0.98 -9.93 6.30
CA VAL A 98 0.40 -8.86 5.46
C VAL A 98 1.36 -8.45 4.35
N ILE A 99 2.64 -8.25 4.65
CA ILE A 99 3.66 -7.89 3.65
C ILE A 99 3.79 -9.02 2.62
N GLY A 100 3.94 -10.26 3.07
CA GLY A 100 4.08 -11.43 2.18
C GLY A 100 2.88 -11.62 1.26
N LEU A 101 1.66 -11.57 1.81
CA LEU A 101 0.42 -11.67 1.04
C LEU A 101 0.32 -10.57 -0.02
N SER A 102 0.67 -9.33 0.33
CA SER A 102 0.64 -8.19 -0.59
C SER A 102 1.57 -8.39 -1.80
N ILE A 103 2.76 -8.96 -1.58
CA ILE A 103 3.71 -9.26 -2.66
C ILE A 103 3.15 -10.38 -3.53
N VAL A 104 2.64 -11.46 -2.93
CA VAL A 104 2.12 -12.62 -3.66
C VAL A 104 0.91 -12.22 -4.52
N THR A 105 -0.03 -11.47 -3.97
CA THR A 105 -1.24 -11.08 -4.70
C THR A 105 -0.95 -10.07 -5.79
N SER A 106 -0.05 -9.12 -5.55
CA SER A 106 0.38 -8.18 -6.58
C SER A 106 1.12 -8.88 -7.72
N ALA A 107 2.00 -9.83 -7.42
CA ALA A 107 2.66 -10.65 -8.43
C ALA A 107 1.66 -11.50 -9.24
N ALA A 108 0.70 -12.14 -8.57
CA ALA A 108 -0.34 -12.94 -9.23
C ALA A 108 -1.22 -12.08 -10.16
N LEU A 109 -1.68 -10.92 -9.69
CA LEU A 109 -2.48 -9.99 -10.49
C LEU A 109 -1.70 -9.46 -11.69
N MET A 110 -0.41 -9.17 -11.52
CA MET A 110 0.46 -8.76 -12.63
C MET A 110 0.65 -9.87 -13.66
N PHE A 111 0.85 -11.12 -13.23
CA PHE A 111 0.95 -12.26 -14.12
C PHE A 111 -0.31 -12.43 -14.97
N VAL A 112 -1.50 -12.37 -14.34
CA VAL A 112 -2.79 -12.42 -15.04
C VAL A 112 -2.93 -11.26 -16.03
N CYS A 113 -2.56 -10.03 -15.62
CA CYS A 113 -2.69 -8.85 -16.46
C CYS A 113 -1.77 -8.89 -17.70
N VAL A 114 -0.55 -9.41 -17.55
CA VAL A 114 0.39 -9.60 -18.66
C VAL A 114 -0.09 -10.70 -19.60
N CYS A 115 -0.55 -11.83 -19.08
CA CYS A 115 -1.08 -12.93 -19.90
C CYS A 115 -2.36 -12.57 -20.67
N LEU A 116 -3.21 -11.67 -20.16
CA LEU A 116 -4.41 -11.19 -20.87
C LEU A 116 -4.13 -10.08 -21.90
N SER A 117 -2.95 -9.45 -21.86
CA SER A 117 -2.58 -8.34 -22.76
C SER A 117 -1.74 -8.81 -23.97
N LEU A 118 -1.53 -10.13 -24.11
CA LEU A 118 -0.87 -10.84 -25.21
C LEU A 118 -1.93 -11.58 -26.04
#